data_AF-A0A8S3XGF9-F1
#
_entry.id   AF-A0A8S3XGF9-F1
#
_cell.length_a   1.000
_cell.length_b   1.000
_cell.length_c   1.000
_cell.angle_alpha   90.00
_cell.angle_beta   90.00
_cell.angle_gamma   90.00
#
_symmetry.space_group_name_H-M   'P 1'
#
loop_
_entity.id
_entity.type
_entity.pdbx_description
1 polymer ?
#
loop_
_entity_poly.entity_id
_entity_poly.type
_entity_poly.pdbx_seq_one_letter_code
_entity_poly.pdbx_strand_id
1 'polypeptide(L)'
;MFPRILRQTREEFRAFREELRDIRTLVSKCDARLDKLENTVQTILESQEQYGSQGFKSEILKLEWSVNQLQADLNDRDQELLANDVELSGIPEESGENPTHLVLTVVTKLGIHMEEKELVNCMQVGMPARMPRLVRGPSLCSWRGATCVTTCCALRASAGF
;
A
#
# COMPACT_ATOMS: atom_id res chain seq x y z
N MET A 1 -87.64 -13.63 -33.59
CA MET A 1 -86.49 -14.13 -32.79
C MET A 1 -85.20 -14.14 -33.61
N PHE A 2 -85.16 -14.81 -34.78
CA PHE A 2 -83.99 -14.90 -35.67
C PHE A 2 -83.33 -13.56 -36.10
N PRO A 3 -84.07 -12.51 -36.49
CA PRO A 3 -83.45 -11.24 -36.91
C PRO A 3 -82.67 -10.51 -35.81
N ARG A 4 -83.03 -10.76 -34.55
CA ARG A 4 -82.37 -10.15 -33.38
C ARG A 4 -81.00 -10.80 -33.12
N ILE A 5 -80.92 -12.12 -33.27
CA ILE A 5 -79.69 -12.90 -33.09
C ILE A 5 -78.66 -12.54 -34.18
N LEU A 6 -79.08 -12.38 -35.43
CA LEU A 6 -78.20 -11.97 -36.53
C LEU A 6 -77.65 -10.55 -36.36
N ARG A 7 -78.41 -9.64 -35.72
CA ARG A 7 -77.92 -8.29 -35.39
C ARG A 7 -76.90 -8.33 -34.26
N GLN A 8 -77.21 -9.04 -33.18
CA GLN A 8 -76.31 -9.19 -32.03
C GLN A 8 -74.98 -9.85 -32.42
N THR A 9 -75.02 -10.97 -33.16
CA THR A 9 -73.79 -11.62 -33.66
C THR A 9 -72.99 -10.70 -34.56
N ARG A 10 -73.63 -9.88 -35.40
CA ARG A 10 -72.94 -8.89 -36.26
C ARG A 10 -72.26 -7.78 -35.45
N GLU A 11 -72.85 -7.39 -34.33
CA GLU A 11 -72.25 -6.43 -33.39
C GLU A 11 -71.07 -7.05 -32.65
N GLU A 12 -71.21 -8.29 -32.18
CA GLU A 12 -70.11 -9.06 -31.56
C GLU A 12 -68.95 -9.30 -32.53
N PHE A 13 -69.23 -9.63 -33.80
CA PHE A 13 -68.20 -9.75 -34.84
C PHE A 13 -67.52 -8.42 -35.17
N ARG A 14 -68.20 -7.28 -34.99
CA ARG A 14 -67.58 -5.96 -35.14
C ARG A 14 -66.65 -5.66 -33.97
N ALA A 15 -67.09 -5.90 -32.74
CA ALA A 15 -66.28 -5.73 -31.54
C ALA A 15 -65.03 -6.63 -31.58
N PHE A 16 -65.19 -7.91 -31.92
CA PHE A 16 -64.06 -8.84 -32.06
C PHE A 16 -63.05 -8.39 -33.14
N ARG A 17 -63.52 -7.83 -34.25
CA ARG A 17 -62.62 -7.28 -35.28
C ARG A 17 -61.86 -6.03 -34.80
N GLU A 18 -62.45 -5.27 -33.89
CA GLU A 18 -61.82 -4.11 -33.27
C GLU A 18 -60.73 -4.58 -32.29
N GLU A 19 -61.05 -5.53 -31.41
CA GLU A 19 -60.08 -6.14 -30.49
C GLU A 19 -58.89 -6.79 -31.24
N LEU A 20 -59.15 -7.49 -32.36
CA LEU A 20 -58.08 -8.05 -33.19
C LEU A 20 -57.19 -6.97 -33.82
N ARG A 21 -57.76 -5.80 -34.17
CA ARG A 21 -56.96 -4.67 -34.66
C ARG A 21 -56.10 -4.12 -33.54
N ASP A 22 -56.66 -3.95 -32.35
CA ASP A 22 -55.93 -3.44 -31.19
C ASP A 22 -54.78 -4.36 -30.80
N ILE A 23 -55.03 -5.67 -30.71
CA ILE A 23 -53.98 -6.68 -30.48
C ILE A 23 -52.89 -6.57 -31.54
N ARG A 24 -53.25 -6.43 -32.82
CA ARG A 24 -52.26 -6.27 -33.90
C ARG A 24 -51.39 -5.02 -33.69
N THR A 25 -51.98 -3.90 -33.25
CA THR A 25 -51.20 -2.70 -32.94
C THR A 25 -50.31 -2.87 -31.72
N LEU A 26 -50.77 -3.59 -30.69
CA LEU A 26 -49.99 -3.86 -29.48
C LEU A 26 -48.80 -4.77 -29.79
N VAL A 27 -49.00 -5.83 -30.57
CA VAL A 27 -47.92 -6.72 -31.03
C VAL A 27 -46.88 -5.93 -31.80
N SER A 28 -47.30 -5.11 -32.78
CA SER A 28 -46.37 -4.27 -33.54
C SER A 28 -45.59 -3.26 -32.65
N LYS A 29 -46.22 -2.72 -31.61
CA LYS A 29 -45.53 -1.86 -30.62
C LYS A 29 -44.56 -2.65 -29.75
N CYS A 30 -44.89 -3.88 -29.38
CA CYS A 30 -44.00 -4.77 -28.64
C CYS A 30 -42.77 -5.13 -29.48
N ASP A 31 -42.96 -5.48 -30.76
CA ASP A 31 -41.85 -5.79 -31.68
C ASP A 31 -40.89 -4.60 -31.78
N ALA A 32 -41.41 -3.39 -32.01
CA ALA A 32 -40.58 -2.18 -32.06
C ALA A 32 -39.86 -1.86 -30.74
N ARG A 33 -40.38 -2.31 -29.59
CA ARG A 33 -39.71 -2.17 -28.28
C ARG A 33 -38.65 -3.25 -28.08
N LEU A 34 -38.89 -4.46 -28.55
CA LEU A 34 -37.93 -5.55 -28.54
C LEU A 34 -36.74 -5.21 -29.42
N ASP A 35 -36.95 -4.72 -30.65
CA ASP A 35 -35.87 -4.27 -31.53
C ASP A 35 -35.00 -3.20 -30.86
N LYS A 36 -35.61 -2.24 -30.16
CA LYS A 36 -34.87 -1.21 -29.41
C LYS A 36 -34.06 -1.81 -28.27
N LEU A 37 -34.63 -2.75 -27.51
CA LEU A 37 -33.94 -3.44 -26.44
C LEU A 37 -32.76 -4.25 -26.98
N GLU A 38 -32.96 -5.02 -28.04
CA GLU A 38 -31.90 -5.78 -28.71
C GLU A 38 -30.75 -4.88 -29.16
N ASN A 39 -31.04 -3.76 -29.81
CA ASN A 39 -30.03 -2.79 -30.22
C ASN A 39 -29.26 -2.17 -29.02
N THR A 40 -29.97 -1.84 -27.93
CA THR A 40 -29.29 -1.32 -26.72
C THR A 40 -28.41 -2.37 -26.05
N VAL A 41 -28.87 -3.62 -25.97
CA VAL A 41 -28.09 -4.73 -25.41
C VAL A 41 -26.85 -4.99 -26.26
N GLN A 42 -27.00 -5.03 -27.58
CA GLN A 42 -25.88 -5.17 -28.51
C GLN A 42 -24.82 -4.07 -28.32
N THR A 43 -25.26 -2.81 -28.19
CA THR A 43 -24.34 -1.67 -27.97
C THR A 43 -23.62 -1.76 -26.63
N ILE A 44 -24.30 -2.24 -25.58
CA ILE A 44 -23.71 -2.43 -24.24
C ILE A 44 -22.67 -3.56 -24.28
N LEU A 45 -22.97 -4.67 -24.97
CA LEU A 45 -22.03 -5.79 -25.10
C LEU A 45 -20.78 -5.38 -25.88
N GLU A 46 -20.94 -4.70 -27.02
CA GLU A 46 -19.82 -4.21 -27.84
C GLU A 46 -18.93 -3.21 -27.07
N SER A 47 -19.55 -2.29 -26.31
CA SER A 47 -18.79 -1.36 -25.46
C SER A 47 -18.12 -2.07 -24.27
N GLN A 48 -18.75 -3.07 -23.66
CA GLN A 48 -18.12 -3.85 -22.60
C GLN A 48 -16.92 -4.67 -23.09
N GLU A 49 -16.97 -5.22 -24.32
CA GLU A 49 -15.83 -5.94 -24.89
C GLU A 49 -14.64 -5.01 -25.17
N GLN A 50 -14.90 -3.79 -25.67
CA GLN A 50 -13.85 -2.82 -25.98
C GLN A 50 -13.18 -2.24 -24.73
N TYR A 51 -13.95 -1.94 -23.68
CA TYR A 51 -13.43 -1.32 -22.46
C TYR A 51 -13.03 -2.33 -21.38
N GLY A 52 -13.72 -3.48 -21.26
CA GLY A 52 -13.67 -4.32 -20.07
C GLY A 52 -12.44 -5.22 -19.89
N SER A 53 -11.67 -5.53 -20.95
CA SER A 53 -10.67 -6.61 -20.85
C SER A 53 -9.21 -6.20 -21.06
N GLN A 54 -8.92 -5.26 -21.95
CA GLN A 54 -7.52 -4.98 -22.35
C GLN A 54 -6.97 -3.68 -21.75
N GLY A 55 -7.75 -2.61 -21.73
CA GLY A 55 -7.33 -1.31 -21.20
C GLY A 55 -7.11 -1.34 -19.68
N PHE A 56 -8.16 -1.68 -18.92
CA PHE A 56 -8.08 -1.79 -17.46
C PHE A 56 -7.04 -2.80 -16.99
N LYS A 57 -6.92 -3.96 -17.66
CA LYS A 57 -5.92 -4.97 -17.30
C LYS A 57 -4.50 -4.46 -17.51
N SER A 58 -4.24 -3.73 -18.60
CA SER A 58 -2.93 -3.12 -18.81
C SER A 58 -2.61 -2.03 -17.77
N GLU A 59 -3.59 -1.24 -17.37
CA GLU A 59 -3.41 -0.19 -16.37
C GLU A 59 -3.18 -0.78 -14.97
N ILE A 60 -3.94 -1.81 -14.60
CA ILE A 60 -3.75 -2.56 -13.35
C ILE A 60 -2.34 -3.16 -13.30
N LEU A 61 -1.89 -3.82 -14.37
CA LEU A 61 -0.54 -4.40 -14.42
C LEU A 61 0.56 -3.33 -14.31
N LYS A 62 0.38 -2.15 -14.92
CA LYS A 62 1.32 -1.03 -14.78
C LYS A 62 1.35 -0.48 -13.35
N LEU A 63 0.19 -0.34 -12.72
CA LEU A 63 0.09 0.10 -11.33
C LEU A 63 0.74 -0.92 -10.39
N GLU A 64 0.42 -2.20 -10.54
CA GLU A 64 1.01 -3.28 -9.75
C GLU A 64 2.53 -3.32 -9.90
N TRP A 65 3.05 -3.16 -11.12
CA TRP A 65 4.48 -3.08 -11.36
C TRP A 65 5.12 -1.89 -10.63
N SER A 66 4.54 -0.69 -10.74
CA SER A 66 5.04 0.50 -10.06
C SER A 66 5.02 0.34 -8.54
N VAL A 67 3.97 -0.26 -7.98
CA VAL A 67 3.89 -0.53 -6.53
C VAL A 67 5.01 -1.47 -6.10
N ASN A 68 5.23 -2.55 -6.85
CA ASN A 68 6.30 -3.51 -6.53
C ASN A 68 7.70 -2.87 -6.63
N GLN A 69 7.94 -2.01 -7.61
CA GLN A 69 9.19 -1.26 -7.73
C GLN A 69 9.41 -0.32 -6.55
N LEU A 70 8.39 0.49 -6.20
CA LEU A 70 8.48 1.40 -5.07
C LEU A 70 8.69 0.68 -3.74
N GLN A 71 8.09 -0.50 -3.56
CA GLN A 71 8.33 -1.32 -2.37
C GLN A 71 9.76 -1.85 -2.30
N ALA A 72 10.35 -2.24 -3.43
CA ALA A 72 11.74 -2.65 -3.50
C ALA A 72 12.67 -1.47 -3.15
N ASP A 73 12.44 -0.30 -3.75
CA ASP A 73 13.25 0.91 -3.49
C ASP A 73 13.20 1.34 -2.02
N LEU A 74 12.02 1.24 -1.38
CA LEU A 74 11.89 1.53 0.05
C LEU A 74 12.69 0.55 0.90
N ASN A 75 12.60 -0.75 0.60
CA ASN A 75 13.37 -1.76 1.34
C ASN A 75 14.87 -1.55 1.18
N ASP A 76 15.33 -1.22 -0.02
CA ASP A 76 16.75 -0.96 -0.29
C ASP A 76 17.23 0.28 0.48
N ARG A 77 16.43 1.35 0.51
CA ARG A 77 16.75 2.56 1.29
C ARG A 77 16.72 2.34 2.79
N ASP A 78 15.79 1.56 3.31
CA ASP A 78 15.74 1.23 4.73
C ASP A 78 16.99 0.42 5.15
N GLN A 79 17.44 -0.51 4.30
CA GLN A 79 18.70 -1.23 4.52
C GLN A 79 19.93 -0.32 4.45
N GLU A 80 19.95 0.66 3.55
CA GLU A 80 21.02 1.66 3.45
C GLU A 80 21.08 2.57 4.69
N LEU A 81 19.93 2.92 5.27
CA LEU A 81 19.89 3.66 6.54
C LEU A 81 20.43 2.84 7.70
N LEU A 82 20.12 1.55 7.80
CA LEU A 82 20.67 0.67 8.83
C LEU A 82 22.20 0.51 8.72
N ALA A 83 22.76 0.53 7.51
CA ALA A 83 24.21 0.44 7.33
C ALA A 83 24.98 1.67 7.87
N ASN A 84 24.29 2.80 7.98
CA ASN A 84 24.83 4.05 8.49
C ASN A 84 24.72 4.17 10.02
N ASP A 85 23.97 3.28 10.67
CA ASP A 85 23.84 3.27 12.12
C ASP A 85 24.98 2.44 12.75
N VAL A 86 25.77 3.08 13.62
CA VAL A 86 26.86 2.44 14.37
C VAL A 86 26.43 2.28 15.82
N GLU A 87 26.47 1.04 16.29
CA GLU A 87 26.19 0.71 17.68
C GLU A 87 27.49 0.63 18.48
N LEU A 88 27.60 1.45 19.53
CA LEU A 88 28.69 1.38 20.49
C LEU A 88 28.20 0.70 21.77
N SER A 89 28.87 -0.39 22.15
CA SER A 89 28.56 -1.19 23.33
C SER A 89 29.70 -1.15 24.36
N GLY A 90 29.35 -1.20 25.64
CA GLY A 90 30.32 -1.43 26.75
C GLY A 90 31.10 -0.20 27.21
N ILE A 91 30.61 1.00 26.95
CA ILE A 91 31.26 2.25 27.38
C ILE A 91 30.81 2.58 28.82
N PRO A 92 31.74 2.93 29.75
CA PRO A 92 31.37 3.55 31.02
C PRO A 92 30.66 4.88 30.78
N GLU A 93 29.43 4.99 31.26
CA GLU A 93 28.65 6.24 31.20
C GLU A 93 28.34 6.71 32.63
N GLU A 94 28.49 8.01 32.87
CA GLU A 94 28.07 8.64 34.13
C GLU A 94 26.71 9.36 33.94
N SER A 95 25.91 9.46 35.01
CA SER A 95 24.56 10.02 34.91
C SER A 95 24.61 11.50 34.49
N GLY A 96 23.99 11.81 33.36
CA GLY A 96 23.91 13.18 32.82
C GLY A 96 25.01 13.54 31.82
N GLU A 97 25.82 12.57 31.39
CA GLU A 97 26.76 12.76 30.28
C GLU A 97 26.04 12.87 28.92
N ASN A 98 26.55 13.71 28.02
CA ASN A 98 25.99 13.86 26.68
C ASN A 98 26.50 12.73 25.76
N PRO A 99 25.61 11.92 25.14
CA PRO A 99 26.01 10.79 24.30
C PRO A 99 26.87 11.22 23.11
N THR A 100 26.66 12.42 22.56
CA THR A 100 27.47 12.94 21.45
C THR A 100 28.94 13.12 21.84
N HIS A 101 29.20 13.61 23.06
CA HIS A 101 30.57 13.80 23.57
C HIS A 101 31.26 12.46 23.85
N LEU A 102 30.51 11.46 24.32
CA LEU A 102 30.97 10.10 24.55
C LEU A 102 31.47 9.46 23.24
N VAL A 103 30.67 9.57 22.18
CA VAL A 103 30.99 9.05 20.84
C VAL A 103 32.26 9.71 20.30
N LEU A 104 32.36 11.04 20.34
CA LEU A 104 33.54 11.77 19.89
C LEU A 104 34.81 11.35 20.66
N THR A 105 34.68 11.12 21.96
CA THR A 105 35.79 10.65 22.80
C THR A 105 36.23 9.25 22.39
N VAL A 106 35.29 8.32 22.18
CA VAL A 106 35.59 6.94 21.78
C VAL A 106 36.24 6.90 20.40
N VAL A 107 35.68 7.61 19.44
CA VAL A 107 36.20 7.73 18.08
C VAL A 107 37.64 8.27 18.07
N THR A 108 37.90 9.32 18.87
CA THR A 108 39.25 9.87 19.04
C THR A 108 40.21 8.85 19.65
N LYS A 109 39.74 8.01 20.58
CA LYS A 109 40.55 6.92 21.17
C LYS A 109 40.81 5.78 20.19
N LEU A 110 39.91 5.56 19.23
CA LEU A 110 40.09 4.61 18.13
C LEU A 110 41.00 5.17 17.01
N GLY A 111 41.45 6.42 17.12
CA GLY A 111 42.34 7.07 16.15
C GLY A 111 41.62 7.61 14.91
N ILE A 112 40.29 7.71 14.97
CA ILE A 112 39.47 8.30 13.92
C ILE A 112 39.22 9.76 14.32
N HIS A 113 39.32 10.69 13.38
CA HIS A 113 38.93 12.08 13.58
C HIS A 113 37.53 12.26 13.02
N MET A 114 36.56 12.58 13.89
CA MET A 114 35.21 12.93 13.48
C MET A 114 34.79 14.24 14.14
N GLU A 115 34.02 15.04 13.40
CA GLU A 115 33.43 16.28 13.90
C GLU A 115 31.98 16.08 14.33
N GLU A 116 31.48 16.91 15.25
CA GLU A 116 30.09 16.85 15.71
C GLU A 116 29.07 17.01 14.55
N LYS A 117 29.45 17.71 13.47
CA LYS A 117 28.60 17.93 12.29
C LYS A 117 28.40 16.67 11.44
N GLU A 118 29.24 15.65 11.63
CA GLU A 118 29.16 14.38 10.90
C GLU A 118 28.19 13.40 11.57
N LEU A 119 27.82 13.68 12.83
CA LEU A 119 26.85 12.92 13.61
C LEU A 119 25.44 13.44 13.31
N VAL A 120 24.55 12.58 12.82
CA VAL A 120 23.15 12.96 12.54
C VAL A 120 22.33 12.89 13.82
N ASN A 121 22.45 11.77 14.53
CA ASN A 121 21.74 11.54 15.78
C ASN A 121 22.52 10.53 16.64
N CYS A 122 22.63 10.81 17.93
CA CYS A 122 23.22 9.92 18.91
C CYS A 122 22.23 9.74 20.05
N MET A 123 21.81 8.50 20.29
CA MET A 123 20.89 8.19 21.38
C MET A 123 21.35 6.99 22.18
N GLN A 124 21.18 7.09 23.49
CA GLN A 124 21.35 5.97 24.40
C GLN A 124 20.14 5.03 24.26
N VAL A 125 20.39 3.74 24.03
CA VAL A 125 19.34 2.72 23.98
C VAL A 125 19.52 1.75 25.14
N GLY A 126 18.46 1.56 25.93
CA GLY A 126 18.45 0.68 27.09
C GLY A 126 18.75 1.36 28.42
N MET A 127 18.85 0.57 29.49
CA MET A 127 19.18 1.06 30.83
C MET A 127 20.69 1.21 30.99
N PRO A 128 21.18 2.28 31.65
CA PRO A 128 22.61 2.44 31.91
C PRO A 128 23.13 1.24 32.70
N ALA A 129 24.17 0.59 32.19
CA ALA A 129 24.82 -0.51 32.89
C ALA A 129 25.43 0.03 34.19
N ARG A 130 24.93 -0.45 35.32
CA ARG A 130 25.63 -0.30 36.59
C ARG A 130 26.93 -1.10 36.49
N MET A 131 28.05 -0.42 36.29
CA MET A 131 29.34 -1.07 36.40
C MET A 131 29.45 -1.75 37.77
N PRO A 132 29.78 -3.06 37.84
CA PRO A 132 30.39 -3.59 39.04
C PRO A 132 31.68 -2.80 39.25
N ARG A 133 31.88 -2.23 40.44
CA ARG A 133 33.13 -1.52 40.79
C ARG A 133 34.33 -2.37 40.37
N LEU A 134 35.06 -1.94 39.34
CA LEU A 134 36.37 -2.47 39.02
C LEU A 134 37.30 -2.11 40.19
N VAL A 135 37.51 -3.06 41.09
CA VAL A 135 38.62 -2.99 42.04
C VAL A 135 39.89 -2.98 41.19
N ARG A 136 40.61 -1.85 41.19
CA ARG A 136 41.93 -1.73 40.56
C ARG A 136 42.88 -2.74 41.22
N GLY A 137 43.00 -3.92 40.62
CA GLY A 137 44.05 -4.89 40.85
C GLY A 137 44.74 -5.21 39.53
N PRO A 138 46.07 -5.38 39.50
CA PRO A 138 46.76 -5.73 38.26
C PRO A 138 46.48 -7.19 37.92
N SER A 139 46.15 -7.43 36.65
CA SER A 139 45.95 -8.71 35.96
C SER A 139 44.57 -9.39 36.06
N LEU A 140 44.07 -9.79 34.87
CA LEU A 140 42.91 -10.63 34.55
C LEU A 140 41.52 -9.98 34.64
N CYS A 141 41.13 -9.30 33.55
CA CYS A 141 39.74 -8.98 33.25
C CYS A 141 39.00 -10.24 32.76
N SER A 142 38.38 -10.99 33.67
CA SER A 142 37.40 -12.03 33.35
C SER A 142 36.04 -11.38 33.10
N TRP A 143 35.64 -11.27 31.83
CA TRP A 143 34.28 -10.88 31.45
C TRP A 143 33.35 -12.10 31.59
N ARG A 144 32.62 -12.19 32.70
CA ARG A 144 31.41 -13.03 32.78
C ARG A 144 30.25 -12.18 33.26
N GLY A 145 29.28 -12.01 32.37
CA GLY A 145 27.95 -11.51 32.67
C GLY A 145 27.88 -10.00 32.90
N ALA A 146 27.84 -9.22 31.83
CA ALA A 146 27.34 -7.86 31.88
C ALA A 146 26.36 -7.66 30.73
N THR A 147 25.13 -7.30 31.08
CA THR A 147 24.08 -6.85 30.17
C THR A 147 24.61 -5.65 29.37
N CYS A 148 24.71 -5.81 28.04
CA CYS A 148 25.16 -4.77 27.12
C CYS A 148 24.19 -3.58 27.12
N VAL A 149 24.76 -2.38 27.20
CA VAL A 149 24.13 -1.12 26.79
C VAL A 149 24.46 -0.93 25.33
N THR A 150 23.45 -0.60 24.53
CA THR A 150 23.58 -0.35 23.09
C THR A 150 23.39 1.13 22.85
N THR A 151 24.42 1.87 22.46
CA THR A 151 24.28 3.28 22.07
C THR A 151 24.25 3.33 20.55
N CYS A 152 23.09 3.65 19.96
CA CYS A 152 22.90 3.67 18.52
C CYS A 152 23.14 5.08 17.99
N CYS A 153 24.10 5.23 17.06
CA CYS A 153 24.45 6.50 16.45
C CYS A 153 24.27 6.43 14.93
N ALA A 154 23.40 7.27 14.38
CA ALA A 154 23.21 7.41 12.95
C ALA A 154 24.28 8.34 12.36
N LEU A 155 25.11 7.81 11.47
CA LEU A 155 26.20 8.53 10.81
C LEU A 155 25.83 8.89 9.37
N ARG A 156 26.12 10.12 8.94
CA ARG A 156 25.89 10.51 7.55
C ARG A 156 27.08 10.09 6.70
N ALA A 157 26.92 9.07 5.84
CA ALA A 157 27.86 8.84 4.76
C ALA A 157 27.77 10.01 3.75
N SER A 158 28.70 10.96 3.82
CA SER A 158 28.92 11.93 2.76
C SER A 158 29.64 11.23 1.59
N ALA A 159 28.86 10.61 0.70
CA ALA A 159 29.36 10.20 -0.60
C ALA A 159 29.69 11.46 -1.42
N GLY A 160 30.96 11.87 -1.40
CA GLY A 160 31.50 12.82 -2.35
C GLY A 160 31.84 12.10 -3.65
N PHE A 161 31.04 12.34 -4.69
CA PHE A 161 31.47 12.57 -6.07
C PHE A 161 30.36 13.31 -6.83
#